data_AF-A0A949IDE2-F1
#
_entry.id   AF-A0A949IDE2-F1
#
_cell.length_a   1.000
_cell.length_b   1.000
_cell.length_c   1.000
_cell.angle_alpha   90.00
_cell.angle_beta   90.00
_cell.angle_gamma   90.00
#
_symmetry.space_group_name_H-M   'P 1'
#
loop_
_entity.id
_entity.type
_entity.pdbx_description
1 polymer ?
#
loop_
_entity_poly.entity_id
_entity_poly.type
_entity_poly.pdbx_seq_one_letter_code
_entity_poly.pdbx_strand_id
1 'polypeptide(L)'
;MIRLGKPVQVLEWGAGTNTTNQNWSEIAKGRLSGRPKTKLGVTTIIVEVEGSLKRNNDKNEFVKVMQQGEGMTPHSERWGEVAMGSISAVKNEGGKTMLEIDVKAATKVGD
;
A
#
# COMPACT_ATOMS: atom_id res chain seq x y z
N MET A 1 -7.41 4.03 9.19
CA MET A 1 -6.33 4.68 9.98
C MET A 1 -5.13 3.74 9.91
N ILE A 2 -4.00 4.20 9.38
CA ILE A 2 -2.83 3.33 9.25
C ILE A 2 -2.17 3.14 10.62
N ARG A 3 -1.99 1.89 11.05
CA ARG A 3 -1.31 1.51 12.30
C ARG A 3 0.12 1.09 12.04
N LEU A 4 1.05 1.59 12.84
CA LEU A 4 2.47 1.21 12.74
C LEU A 4 2.65 -0.21 13.29
N GLY A 5 3.20 -1.13 12.48
CA GLY A 5 3.49 -2.51 12.92
C GLY A 5 2.45 -3.58 12.55
N LYS A 6 1.32 -3.21 11.93
CA LYS A 6 0.42 -4.19 11.32
C LYS A 6 0.87 -4.56 9.90
N PRO A 7 0.71 -5.82 9.46
CA PRO A 7 1.00 -6.23 8.09
C PRO A 7 0.20 -5.41 7.08
N VAL A 8 0.84 -5.12 5.96
CA VAL A 8 0.28 -4.38 4.84
C VAL A 8 0.42 -5.22 3.59
N GLN A 9 -0.60 -5.19 2.74
CA GLN A 9 -0.52 -5.70 1.37
C GLN A 9 -0.82 -4.57 0.39
N VAL A 10 -0.16 -4.63 -0.75
CA VAL A 10 -0.32 -3.69 -1.84
C VAL A 10 -0.95 -4.44 -3.02
N LEU A 11 -2.04 -3.89 -3.50
CA LEU A 11 -2.79 -4.41 -4.64
C LEU A 11 -2.61 -3.45 -5.82
N GLU A 12 -2.33 -3.96 -7.02
CA GLU A 12 -2.38 -3.19 -8.26
C GLU A 12 -3.77 -3.23 -8.90
N TRP A 13 -4.08 -2.19 -9.66
CA TRP A 13 -5.22 -2.21 -10.58
C TRP A 13 -4.98 -3.19 -11.72
N GLY A 14 -5.78 -4.26 -11.79
CA GLY A 14 -5.60 -5.33 -12.76
C GLY A 14 -5.72 -4.85 -14.21
N ALA A 15 -4.98 -5.47 -15.12
CA ALA A 15 -5.09 -5.19 -16.55
C ALA A 15 -6.50 -5.52 -17.07
N GLY A 16 -7.08 -4.64 -17.90
CA GLY A 16 -8.45 -4.80 -18.45
C GLY A 16 -9.59 -4.44 -17.49
N THR A 17 -9.25 -3.96 -16.29
CA THR A 17 -10.20 -3.52 -15.27
C THR A 17 -10.83 -2.16 -15.63
N ASN A 18 -12.15 -2.03 -15.46
CA ASN A 18 -12.88 -0.77 -15.64
C ASN A 18 -13.52 -0.31 -14.32
N THR A 19 -14.17 0.85 -14.32
CA THR A 19 -14.80 1.42 -13.12
C THR A 19 -15.89 0.54 -12.51
N THR A 20 -16.53 -0.31 -13.32
CA THR A 20 -17.65 -1.18 -12.94
C THR A 20 -17.19 -2.56 -12.47
N ASN A 21 -16.07 -3.05 -13.01
CA ASN A 21 -15.48 -4.34 -12.67
C ASN A 21 -14.05 -4.12 -12.22
N GLN A 22 -13.88 -3.77 -10.94
CA GLN A 22 -12.61 -3.44 -10.32
C GLN A 22 -11.90 -4.71 -9.83
N ASN A 23 -10.88 -5.16 -10.56
CA ASN A 23 -10.02 -6.26 -10.16
C ASN A 23 -8.74 -5.70 -9.54
N TRP A 24 -8.47 -6.13 -8.32
CA TRP A 24 -7.30 -5.74 -7.54
C TRP A 24 -6.46 -6.97 -7.28
N SER A 25 -5.21 -6.97 -7.76
CA SER A 25 -4.31 -8.12 -7.66
C SER A 25 -3.15 -7.82 -6.71
N GLU A 26 -2.82 -8.76 -5.82
CA GLU A 26 -1.74 -8.58 -4.87
C GLU A 26 -0.39 -8.58 -5.58
N ILE A 27 0.40 -7.53 -5.33
CA ILE A 27 1.74 -7.36 -5.91
C ILE A 27 2.85 -7.42 -4.87
N ALA A 28 2.53 -7.09 -3.62
CA ALA A 28 3.48 -7.10 -2.52
C ALA A 28 2.77 -7.27 -1.18
N LYS A 29 3.48 -7.89 -0.23
CA LYS A 29 3.16 -7.91 1.19
C LYS A 29 4.35 -7.38 1.97
N GLY A 30 4.10 -6.85 3.15
CA GLY A 30 5.15 -6.45 4.05
C GLY A 30 4.68 -5.52 5.15
N ARG A 31 5.51 -4.55 5.49
CA ARG A 31 5.28 -3.67 6.64
C ARG A 31 5.63 -2.23 6.30
N LEU A 32 5.04 -1.31 7.05
CA LEU A 32 5.39 0.10 6.91
C LEU A 32 6.78 0.37 7.46
N SER A 33 7.61 0.99 6.64
CA SER A 33 8.94 1.43 7.05
C SER A 33 8.86 2.89 7.52
N GLY A 34 8.54 3.05 8.80
CA GLY A 34 8.43 4.36 9.45
C GLY A 34 7.09 5.06 9.27
N ARG A 35 7.03 6.30 9.77
CA ARG A 35 5.83 7.14 9.69
C ARG A 35 5.69 7.74 8.28
N PRO A 36 4.48 7.72 7.68
CA PRO A 36 4.20 8.42 6.43
C PRO A 36 4.63 9.89 6.49
N LYS A 37 5.22 10.38 5.41
CA LYS A 37 5.69 11.77 5.31
C LYS A 37 4.77 12.55 4.38
N THR A 38 4.18 13.63 4.87
CA THR A 38 3.35 14.52 4.05
C THR A 38 4.15 15.76 3.63
N LYS A 39 4.22 16.01 2.32
CA LYS A 39 4.85 17.20 1.74
C LYS A 39 3.96 17.73 0.62
N LEU A 40 3.66 19.04 0.64
CA LEU A 40 2.85 19.71 -0.38
C LEU A 40 1.50 19.02 -0.68
N GLY A 41 0.84 18.48 0.35
CA GLY A 41 -0.47 17.82 0.21
C GLY A 41 -0.42 16.37 -0.30
N VAL A 42 0.77 15.83 -0.57
CA VAL A 42 0.98 14.42 -0.90
C VAL A 42 1.58 13.71 0.30
N THR A 43 1.00 12.59 0.69
CA THR A 43 1.52 11.71 1.75
C THR A 43 2.23 10.52 1.11
N THR A 44 3.53 10.40 1.33
CA THR A 44 4.31 9.24 0.88
C THR A 44 4.32 8.18 1.98
N ILE A 45 3.83 7.00 1.63
CA ILE A 45 3.86 5.78 2.44
C ILE A 45 5.01 4.92 1.94
N ILE A 46 5.84 4.44 2.86
CA ILE A 46 6.96 3.54 2.52
C ILE A 46 6.62 2.14 3.03
N VAL A 47 6.55 1.17 2.13
CA VAL A 47 6.32 -0.24 2.45
C VAL A 47 7.61 -1.01 2.21
N GLU A 48 8.15 -1.60 3.27
CA GLU A 48 9.20 -2.62 3.17
C GLU A 48 8.53 -3.93 2.74
N VAL A 49 8.88 -4.41 1.54
CA VAL A 49 8.30 -5.61 0.93
C VAL A 49 8.99 -6.85 1.48
N GLU A 50 8.19 -7.78 1.98
CA GLU A 50 8.59 -9.13 2.35
C GLU A 50 8.64 -9.98 1.06
N GLY A 51 9.85 -10.31 0.60
CA GLY A 51 10.07 -11.15 -0.59
C GLY A 51 10.21 -10.34 -1.89
N SER A 52 9.41 -10.68 -2.91
CA SER A 52 9.51 -10.10 -4.25
C SER A 52 8.26 -9.31 -4.62
N LEU A 53 8.46 -8.16 -5.28
CA LEU A 53 7.40 -7.38 -5.91
C LEU A 53 7.01 -8.04 -7.23
N LYS A 54 5.73 -8.39 -7.40
CA LYS A 54 5.19 -9.04 -8.60
C LYS A 54 4.11 -8.18 -9.23
N ARG A 55 4.49 -7.34 -10.19
CA ARG A 55 3.55 -6.52 -10.96
C ARG A 55 3.11 -7.25 -12.22
N ASN A 56 1.82 -7.16 -12.54
CA ASN A 56 1.26 -7.67 -13.80
C ASN A 56 0.77 -6.54 -14.70
N ASN A 57 0.73 -5.30 -14.20
CA ASN A 57 0.30 -4.12 -14.94
C ASN A 57 1.27 -2.94 -14.75
N ASP A 58 2.46 -3.05 -15.30
CA ASP A 58 3.50 -2.01 -15.16
C ASP A 58 3.13 -0.65 -15.76
N LYS A 59 2.16 -0.64 -16.71
CA LYS A 59 1.63 0.58 -17.33
C LYS A 59 0.70 1.37 -16.43
N ASN A 60 0.31 0.82 -15.28
CA ASN A 60 -0.58 1.46 -14.34
C ASN A 60 0.05 1.51 -12.95
N GLU A 61 0.27 2.73 -12.45
CA GLU A 61 0.89 2.98 -11.15
C GLU A 61 -0.14 3.00 -10.01
N PHE A 62 -1.44 2.96 -10.32
CA PHE A 62 -2.50 2.97 -9.30
C PHE A 62 -2.46 1.71 -8.45
N VAL A 63 -2.34 1.94 -7.15
CA VAL A 63 -2.29 0.89 -6.14
C VAL A 63 -3.23 1.18 -4.99
N LYS A 64 -3.66 0.11 -4.35
CA LYS A 64 -4.40 0.12 -3.11
C LYS A 64 -3.55 -0.49 -2.02
N VAL A 65 -3.47 0.20 -0.89
CA VAL A 65 -2.80 -0.25 0.31
C VAL A 65 -3.87 -0.78 1.26
N MET A 66 -3.74 -2.03 1.66
CA MET A 66 -4.62 -2.68 2.62
C MET A 66 -3.85 -3.05 3.88
N GLN A 67 -4.48 -2.96 5.04
CA GLN A 67 -3.88 -3.34 6.32
C GLN A 67 -4.73 -4.41 7.01
N GLN A 68 -4.06 -5.39 7.61
CA GLN A 68 -4.73 -6.46 8.36
C GLN A 68 -5.28 -5.92 9.68
N GLY A 69 -6.52 -6.29 10.00
CA GLY A 69 -7.20 -5.87 11.24
C GLY A 69 -7.86 -4.51 11.17
N GLU A 70 -8.05 -3.95 9.98
CA GLU A 70 -8.95 -2.82 9.75
C GLU A 70 -10.41 -3.30 9.84
N GLY A 71 -11.11 -2.83 10.88
CA GLY A 71 -12.50 -3.15 11.20
C GLY A 71 -12.85 -2.81 12.65
N MET A 72 -14.12 -2.94 13.03
CA MET A 72 -14.57 -2.73 14.42
C MET A 72 -14.17 -3.86 15.38
N THR A 73 -13.60 -4.96 14.87
CA THR A 73 -13.24 -6.14 15.65
C THR A 73 -11.72 -6.20 15.90
N PRO A 74 -11.25 -6.16 17.16
CA PRO A 74 -9.82 -6.07 17.50
C PRO A 74 -8.93 -7.23 17.00
N HIS A 75 -9.53 -8.39 16.71
CA HIS A 75 -8.86 -9.62 16.26
C HIS A 75 -9.21 -10.01 14.82
N SER A 76 -9.74 -9.09 14.02
CA SER A 76 -10.08 -9.43 12.63
C SER A 76 -8.82 -9.71 11.82
N GLU A 77 -8.77 -10.86 11.15
CA GLU A 77 -7.76 -11.13 10.13
C GLU A 77 -8.14 -10.51 8.77
N ARG A 78 -9.25 -9.76 8.70
CA ARG A 78 -9.70 -9.12 7.47
C ARG A 78 -8.74 -8.00 7.07
N TRP A 79 -8.52 -7.91 5.76
CA TRP A 79 -7.80 -6.82 5.14
C TRP A 79 -8.77 -5.68 4.86
N GLY A 80 -8.49 -4.50 5.41
CA GLY A 80 -9.25 -3.29 5.10
C GLY A 80 -8.40 -2.29 4.33
N GLU A 81 -9.05 -1.53 3.47
CA GLU A 81 -8.42 -0.47 2.68
C GLU A 81 -8.02 0.68 3.60
N VAL A 82 -6.74 1.08 3.53
CA VAL A 82 -6.22 2.19 4.33
C VAL A 82 -5.78 3.38 3.48
N ALA A 83 -5.41 3.15 2.22
CA ALA A 83 -5.07 4.20 1.29
C ALA A 83 -5.18 3.72 -0.16
N MET A 84 -5.45 4.66 -1.07
CA MET A 84 -5.24 4.49 -2.51
C MET A 84 -4.26 5.54 -2.98
N GLY A 85 -3.35 5.16 -3.87
CA GLY A 85 -2.27 6.01 -4.31
C GLY A 85 -1.65 5.54 -5.62
N SER A 86 -0.48 6.08 -5.91
CA SER A 86 0.35 5.68 -7.04
C SER A 86 1.73 5.28 -6.56
N ILE A 87 2.32 4.24 -7.15
CA ILE A 87 3.73 3.90 -6.91
C ILE A 87 4.60 5.04 -7.43
N SER A 88 5.37 5.68 -6.56
CA SER A 88 6.28 6.76 -6.94
C SER A 88 7.72 6.28 -7.10
N ALA A 89 8.13 5.25 -6.35
CA ALA A 89 9.44 4.63 -6.51
C ALA A 89 9.48 3.19 -6.00
N VAL A 90 10.38 2.39 -6.58
CA VAL A 90 10.80 1.09 -6.06
C VAL A 90 12.30 1.18 -5.81
N LYS A 91 12.72 1.13 -4.54
CA LYS A 91 14.13 1.23 -4.14
C LYS A 91 14.60 -0.11 -3.57
N ASN A 92 15.79 -0.53 -3.94
CA ASN A 92 16.44 -1.70 -3.36
C ASN A 92 17.61 -1.23 -2.50
N GLU A 93 17.42 -1.16 -1.18
CA GLU A 93 18.42 -0.65 -0.24
C GLU A 93 18.68 -1.70 0.85
N GLY A 94 19.97 -1.98 1.12
CA GLY A 94 20.36 -2.90 2.20
C GLY A 94 19.80 -4.33 2.05
N GLY A 95 19.56 -4.80 0.82
CA GLY A 95 18.97 -6.11 0.55
C GLY A 95 17.45 -6.17 0.74
N LYS A 96 16.79 -5.03 0.97
CA LYS A 96 15.34 -4.90 1.13
C LYS A 96 14.75 -4.13 -0.03
N THR A 97 13.54 -4.53 -0.46
CA THR A 97 12.76 -3.79 -1.45
C THR A 97 11.83 -2.82 -0.72
N MET A 98 11.98 -1.52 -1.00
CA MET A 98 11.22 -0.43 -0.43
C MET A 98 10.32 0.15 -1.51
N LEU A 99 9.00 0.09 -1.30
CA LEU A 99 8.00 0.61 -2.21
C LEU A 99 7.46 1.94 -1.66
N GLU A 100 7.68 3.01 -2.40
CA GLU A 100 7.15 4.34 -2.09
C GLU A 100 5.82 4.54 -2.82
N ILE A 101 4.78 4.90 -2.07
CA ILE A 101 3.42 5.07 -2.56
C ILE A 101 2.94 6.47 -2.18
N ASP A 102 2.59 7.26 -3.18
CA ASP A 102 2.08 8.62 -3.00
C ASP A 102 0.55 8.62 -2.93
N VAL A 103 0.03 9.21 -1.87
CA VAL A 103 -1.40 9.28 -1.56
C VAL A 103 -1.83 10.76 -1.52
N LYS A 104 -2.86 11.11 -2.29
CA LYS A 104 -3.35 12.50 -2.42
C LYS A 104 -4.08 13.05 -1.19
N ALA A 105 -4.36 12.21 -0.19
CA ALA A 105 -5.08 12.60 1.02
C ALA A 105 -4.20 12.47 2.27
N ALA A 106 -4.53 13.25 3.30
CA ALA A 106 -3.93 13.10 4.63
C ALA A 106 -4.38 11.76 5.23
N THR A 107 -3.52 10.75 5.20
CA THR A 107 -3.83 9.47 5.82
C THR A 107 -3.70 9.61 7.33
N LYS A 108 -4.80 9.41 8.07
CA LYS A 108 -4.77 9.40 9.54
C LYS A 108 -3.93 8.22 10.02
N VAL A 109 -2.77 8.51 10.61
CA VAL A 109 -1.88 7.53 11.25
C VAL A 109 -2.29 7.38 12.71
N GLY A 110 -2.51 6.15 13.15
CA GLY A 110 -2.72 5.81 14.55
C GLY A 110 -1.46 5.22 15.15
N ASP A 111 -1.20 5.56 16.41
CA ASP A 111 -0.18 4.88 17.24
C ASP A 111 -0.60 3.43 17.56
#